data_AF-A0A7V4YRM6-F1
#
_entry.id   AF-A0A7V4YRM6-F1
#
_cell.length_a   1.000
_cell.length_b   1.000
_cell.length_c   1.000
_cell.angle_alpha   90.00
_cell.angle_beta   90.00
_cell.angle_gamma   90.00
#
_symmetry.space_group_name_H-M   'P 1'
#
loop_
_entity.id
_entity.type
_entity.pdbx_description
1 polymer ?
#
loop_
_entity_poly.entity_id
_entity_poly.type
_entity_poly.pdbx_seq_one_letter_code
_entity_poly.pdbx_strand_id
1 'polypeptide(L)'
;MKKKPHNEEMFVGVVRLEILIPSAFSLKDKRNVLRGVKDSIFSKTGVRITELGGDDKWNFTSLGFAVVSSKEGEVRKWVDDVLRILNENDDIEVINKGIDYFKYE
;
A
#
# COMPACT_ATOMS: atom_id res chain seq x y z
N MET A 1 31.72 22.84 12.85
CA MET A 1 31.31 21.47 12.47
C MET A 1 30.79 21.53 11.05
N LYS A 2 31.46 20.89 10.07
CA LYS A 2 30.97 20.85 8.68
C LYS A 2 29.71 19.96 8.66
N LYS A 3 28.56 20.51 8.26
CA LYS A 3 27.36 19.70 7.95
C LYS A 3 27.80 18.65 6.93
N LYS A 4 27.59 17.35 7.24
CA LYS A 4 27.71 16.29 6.23
C LYS A 4 26.86 16.70 5.02
N PRO A 5 27.30 16.45 3.77
CA PRO A 5 26.48 16.75 2.61
C PRO A 5 25.11 16.12 2.81
N HIS A 6 24.05 16.89 2.54
CA HIS A 6 22.71 16.32 2.48
C HIS A 6 22.77 15.33 1.32
N ASN A 7 22.56 14.05 1.60
CA ASN A 7 22.41 13.07 0.53
C ASN A 7 21.08 13.45 -0.14
N GLU A 8 21.15 14.04 -1.34
CA GLU A 8 19.97 14.46 -2.12
C GLU A 8 19.26 13.27 -2.77
N GLU A 9 19.79 12.06 -2.56
CA GLU A 9 19.18 10.82 -3.05
C GLU A 9 17.76 10.65 -2.48
N MET A 10 16.81 10.44 -3.39
CA MET A 10 15.42 10.15 -3.07
C MET A 10 15.07 8.77 -3.63
N PHE A 11 14.61 7.89 -2.75
CA PHE A 11 14.09 6.58 -3.10
C PHE A 11 12.57 6.61 -3.04
N VAL A 12 11.90 6.09 -4.06
CA VAL A 12 10.44 6.01 -4.15
C VAL A 12 10.02 4.57 -4.42
N GLY A 13 9.06 4.06 -3.66
CA GLY A 13 8.37 2.81 -3.96
C GLY A 13 6.95 3.12 -4.43
N VAL A 14 6.56 2.59 -5.59
CA VAL A 14 5.19 2.71 -6.13
C VAL A 14 4.59 1.32 -6.23
N VAL A 15 3.41 1.15 -5.64
CA VAL A 15 2.77 -0.15 -5.53
C VAL A 15 1.36 -0.10 -6.08
N ARG A 16 1.02 -1.09 -6.90
CA ARG A 16 -0.34 -1.38 -7.36
C ARG A 16 -0.71 -2.80 -6.97
N LEU A 17 -1.91 -2.97 -6.44
CA LEU A 17 -2.44 -4.25 -5.97
C LEU A 17 -3.80 -4.51 -6.60
N GLU A 18 -4.08 -5.79 -6.81
CA GLU A 18 -5.41 -6.31 -7.11
C GLU A 18 -5.83 -7.21 -5.95
N ILE A 19 -7.00 -6.93 -5.41
CA ILE A 19 -7.48 -7.53 -4.16
C ILE A 19 -8.87 -8.11 -4.39
N LEU A 20 -9.06 -9.37 -3.98
CA LEU A 20 -10.36 -9.98 -3.79
C LEU A 20 -10.86 -9.76 -2.37
N ILE A 21 -12.18 -9.65 -2.23
CA ILE A 21 -12.88 -9.52 -0.94
C ILE A 21 -13.95 -10.61 -0.89
N PRO A 22 -13.59 -11.85 -0.48
CA PRO A 22 -14.49 -12.99 -0.55
C PRO A 22 -15.76 -12.83 0.30
N SER A 23 -15.68 -12.08 1.40
CA SER A 23 -16.76 -11.88 2.36
C SER A 23 -17.75 -10.77 1.96
N ALA A 24 -17.43 -9.94 0.96
CA ALA A 24 -18.33 -8.89 0.51
C ALA A 24 -19.43 -9.48 -0.38
N PHE A 25 -20.68 -9.01 -0.23
CA PHE A 25 -21.79 -9.34 -1.14
C PHE A 25 -22.52 -8.08 -1.64
N SER A 26 -21.97 -6.90 -1.34
CA SER A 26 -22.49 -5.61 -1.78
C SER A 26 -21.38 -4.56 -1.82
N LEU A 27 -21.60 -3.45 -2.51
CA LEU A 27 -20.68 -2.31 -2.52
C LEU A 27 -20.48 -1.70 -1.12
N LYS A 28 -21.47 -1.83 -0.25
CA LYS A 28 -21.38 -1.36 1.14
C LYS A 28 -20.44 -2.24 1.96
N ASP A 29 -20.51 -3.56 1.78
CA ASP A 29 -19.64 -4.51 2.48
C ASP A 29 -18.19 -4.29 2.09
N LYS A 30 -17.93 -4.15 0.78
CA LYS A 30 -16.62 -3.74 0.26
C LYS A 30 -16.08 -2.50 0.97
N ARG A 31 -16.89 -1.43 1.03
CA ARG A 31 -16.47 -0.16 1.68
C ARG A 31 -16.15 -0.36 3.15
N ASN A 32 -16.90 -1.19 3.86
CA ASN A 32 -16.64 -1.50 5.27
C ASN A 32 -15.32 -2.25 5.46
N VAL A 33 -15.07 -3.29 4.67
CA VAL A 33 -13.81 -4.07 4.72
C VAL A 33 -12.62 -3.17 4.38
N LEU A 34 -12.70 -2.45 3.26
CA LEU A 34 -11.62 -1.59 2.81
C LEU A 34 -11.32 -0.44 3.78
N ARG A 35 -12.32 0.10 4.48
CA ARG A 35 -12.09 1.07 5.55
C ARG A 35 -11.21 0.46 6.65
N GLY A 36 -11.57 -0.72 7.16
CA GLY A 36 -10.80 -1.39 8.21
C GLY A 36 -9.36 -1.71 7.78
N VAL A 37 -9.19 -2.20 6.55
CA VAL A 37 -7.86 -2.48 5.98
C VAL A 37 -7.02 -1.20 5.87
N LYS A 38 -7.57 -0.13 5.28
CA LYS A 38 -6.86 1.15 5.11
C LYS A 38 -6.51 1.78 6.46
N ASP A 39 -7.42 1.73 7.44
CA ASP A 39 -7.18 2.26 8.78
C ASP A 39 -6.10 1.47 9.54
N SER A 40 -6.10 0.13 9.44
CA SER A 40 -5.07 -0.75 9.99
C SER A 40 -3.69 -0.44 9.40
N ILE A 41 -3.62 -0.25 8.08
CA ILE A 41 -2.36 0.08 7.40
C ILE A 41 -1.86 1.46 7.82
N PHE A 42 -2.73 2.48 7.80
CA PHE A 42 -2.36 3.83 8.18
C PHE A 42 -1.90 3.91 9.64
N SER A 43 -2.61 3.26 10.56
CA SER A 43 -2.24 3.26 11.99
C SER A 43 -0.92 2.56 12.29
N LYS A 44 -0.60 1.46 11.58
CA LYS A 44 0.64 0.69 11.80
C LYS A 44 1.86 1.24 11.06
N THR A 45 1.66 1.89 9.91
CA THR A 45 2.76 2.26 8.99
C THR A 45 2.82 3.75 8.65
N GLY A 46 1.72 4.49 8.82
CA GLY A 46 1.56 5.86 8.32
C GLY A 46 1.28 5.95 6.81
N VAL A 47 1.31 4.84 6.08
CA VAL A 47 1.09 4.80 4.63
C VAL A 47 -0.40 4.96 4.31
N ARG A 48 -0.72 5.84 3.37
CA ARG A 48 -2.08 6.00 2.84
C ARG A 48 -2.24 5.20 1.57
N ILE A 49 -3.37 4.51 1.45
CA ILE A 49 -3.73 3.72 0.28
C ILE A 49 -4.97 4.32 -0.37
N THR A 50 -4.96 4.38 -1.71
CA THR A 50 -6.10 4.80 -2.52
C THR A 50 -6.67 3.63 -3.30
N GLU A 51 -7.97 3.70 -3.60
CA GLU A 51 -8.56 2.87 -4.65
C GLU A 51 -8.20 3.47 -6.02
N LEU A 52 -7.89 2.60 -6.98
CA LEU A 52 -7.54 2.93 -8.36
C LEU A 52 -8.59 2.40 -9.36
N GLY A 53 -9.50 1.53 -8.92
CA GLY A 53 -10.59 1.01 -9.75
C GLY A 53 -11.36 -0.16 -9.12
N GLY A 54 -12.35 -0.66 -9.86
CA GLY A 54 -13.27 -1.71 -9.41
C GLY A 54 -14.47 -1.19 -8.62
N ASP A 55 -14.84 0.08 -8.78
CA ASP A 55 -15.92 0.74 -8.02
C ASP A 55 -17.30 0.10 -8.24
N ASP A 56 -17.48 -0.61 -9.34
CA ASP A 56 -18.68 -1.37 -9.73
C ASP A 56 -18.65 -2.84 -9.26
N LYS A 57 -17.54 -3.30 -8.68
CA LYS A 57 -17.36 -4.67 -8.19
C LYS A 57 -17.29 -4.70 -6.67
N TRP A 58 -18.12 -5.55 -6.06
CA TRP A 58 -18.18 -5.70 -4.60
C TRP A 58 -17.10 -6.64 -4.05
N ASN A 59 -16.69 -7.67 -4.80
CA ASN A 59 -15.66 -8.64 -4.39
C ASN A 59 -14.25 -8.30 -4.91
N PHE A 60 -14.06 -7.15 -5.53
CA PHE A 60 -12.78 -6.80 -6.15
C PHE A 60 -12.46 -5.33 -6.00
N THR A 61 -11.19 -5.01 -5.81
CA THR A 61 -10.69 -3.64 -5.92
C THR A 61 -9.25 -3.62 -6.43
N SER A 62 -8.87 -2.53 -7.09
CA SER A 62 -7.46 -2.23 -7.29
C SER A 62 -7.05 -1.13 -6.32
N LEU A 63 -5.99 -1.38 -5.54
CA LEU A 63 -5.42 -0.43 -4.59
C LEU A 63 -4.06 0.06 -5.06
N GLY A 64 -3.65 1.24 -4.60
CA GLY A 64 -2.30 1.74 -4.81
C GLY A 64 -1.81 2.65 -3.70
N PHE A 65 -0.49 2.71 -3.56
CA PHE A 65 0.19 3.65 -2.69
C PHE A 65 1.60 3.94 -3.20
N ALA A 66 2.19 5.02 -2.69
CA ALA A 66 3.59 5.33 -2.89
C ALA A 66 4.22 5.75 -1.56
N VAL A 67 5.51 5.47 -1.40
CA VAL A 67 6.33 5.88 -0.25
C VAL A 67 7.65 6.45 -0.72
N VAL A 68 8.21 7.38 0.05
CA VAL A 68 9.46 8.08 -0.29
C VAL A 68 10.36 8.26 0.93
N SER A 69 11.66 8.02 0.78
CA SER A 69 12.67 8.30 1.82
C SER A 69 14.04 8.58 1.19
N SER A 70 14.93 9.23 1.94
CA SER A 70 16.35 9.34 1.61
C SER A 70 17.15 8.06 1.87
N LYS A 71 16.49 7.00 2.36
CA LYS A 71 17.08 5.67 2.57
C LYS A 71 16.24 4.61 1.85
N GLU A 72 16.86 3.88 0.93
CA GLU A 72 16.21 2.78 0.21
C GLU A 72 15.61 1.73 1.16
N GLY A 73 16.31 1.41 2.25
CA GLY A 73 15.85 0.44 3.24
C GLY A 73 14.53 0.81 3.92
N GLU A 74 14.26 2.10 4.13
CA GLU A 74 12.98 2.56 4.72
C GLU A 74 11.83 2.37 3.73
N VAL A 75 12.05 2.70 2.45
CA VAL A 75 11.07 2.49 1.37
C VAL A 75 10.68 1.01 1.26
N ARG A 76 11.68 0.10 1.19
CA ARG A 76 11.43 -1.34 1.10
C ARG A 76 10.69 -1.85 2.32
N LYS A 77 11.13 -1.45 3.53
CA LYS A 77 10.48 -1.83 4.78
C LYS A 77 9.01 -1.41 4.82
N TRP A 78 8.67 -0.19 4.40
CA TRP A 78 7.29 0.26 4.39
C TRP A 78 6.43 -0.50 3.38
N VAL A 79 6.96 -0.80 2.19
CA VAL A 79 6.26 -1.65 1.22
C VAL A 79 6.00 -3.03 1.81
N ASP A 80 7.01 -3.67 2.40
CA ASP A 80 6.90 -5.00 3.01
C ASP A 80 5.93 -5.01 4.20
N ASP A 81 5.96 -3.99 5.05
CA ASP A 81 5.04 -3.84 6.19
C ASP A 81 3.58 -3.76 5.72
N VAL A 82 3.30 -3.00 4.66
CA VAL A 82 1.95 -2.90 4.07
C VAL A 82 1.52 -4.24 3.48
N LEU A 83 2.37 -4.91 2.70
CA LEU A 83 2.06 -6.21 2.09
C LEU A 83 1.80 -7.28 3.15
N ARG A 84 2.58 -7.28 4.23
CA ARG A 84 2.37 -8.19 5.36
C ARG A 84 0.99 -7.98 6.01
N ILE A 85 0.62 -6.73 6.31
CA ILE A 85 -0.69 -6.42 6.91
C ILE A 85 -1.84 -6.88 6.01
N LEU A 86 -1.69 -6.73 4.69
CA LEU A 86 -2.69 -7.19 3.73
C LEU A 86 -2.78 -8.72 3.69
N ASN A 87 -1.65 -9.43 3.68
CA ASN A 87 -1.62 -10.89 3.63
C ASN A 87 -2.05 -11.55 4.96
N GLU A 88 -1.94 -10.85 6.08
CA GLU A 88 -2.41 -11.31 7.40
C GLU A 88 -3.91 -11.02 7.63
N ASN A 89 -4.60 -10.38 6.69
CA ASN A 89 -6.02 -10.04 6.83
C ASN A 89 -6.90 -11.09 6.13
N ASP A 90 -7.65 -11.86 6.92
CA ASP A 90 -8.48 -12.96 6.42
C ASP A 90 -9.70 -12.51 5.58
N ASP A 91 -10.09 -11.23 5.61
CA ASP A 91 -11.22 -10.71 4.84
C ASP A 91 -10.86 -10.40 3.38
N ILE A 92 -9.56 -10.40 3.04
CA ILE A 92 -9.08 -10.03 1.71
C ILE A 92 -8.03 -11.01 1.19
N GLU A 93 -7.85 -11.03 -0.12
CA GLU A 93 -6.80 -11.81 -0.77
C GLU A 93 -6.10 -10.95 -1.82
N VAL A 94 -4.77 -10.84 -1.73
CA VAL A 94 -3.96 -10.15 -2.76
C VAL A 94 -3.70 -11.12 -3.90
N ILE A 95 -4.33 -10.88 -5.05
CA ILE A 95 -4.20 -11.77 -6.22
C ILE A 95 -3.10 -11.34 -7.19
N ASN A 96 -2.77 -10.05 -7.19
CA ASN A 96 -1.72 -9.51 -8.05
C ASN A 96 -1.03 -8.32 -7.39
N LYS A 97 0.26 -8.14 -7.70
CA LYS A 97 1.07 -7.03 -7.21
C LYS A 97 2.05 -6.56 -8.28
N GLY A 98 2.08 -5.25 -8.50
CA GLY A 98 3.14 -4.54 -9.21
C GLY A 98 3.87 -3.63 -8.24
N ILE A 99 5.20 -3.70 -8.22
CA ILE A 99 6.04 -2.90 -7.33
C ILE A 99 7.20 -2.37 -8.16
N ASP A 100 7.31 -1.05 -8.23
CA ASP A 100 8.43 -0.37 -8.86
C ASP A 100 9.20 0.45 -7.81
N TYR A 101 10.53 0.38 -7.89
CA TYR A 101 11.42 1.18 -7.06
C TYR A 101 12.21 2.14 -7.95
N PHE A 102 12.21 3.41 -7.57
CA PHE A 102 12.91 4.47 -8.28
C PHE A 102 13.96 5.09 -7.36
N LYS A 103 15.12 5.41 -7.93
CA LYS A 103 16.16 6.22 -7.31
C LYS A 103 16.28 7.52 -8.11
N TYR A 104 16.29 8.63 -7.40
CA TYR A 104 16.57 9.96 -7.94
C TYR A 104 17.81 10.51 -7.23
N GLU A 105 18.64 11.24 -7.97
CA GLU A 105 19.91 11.84 -7.52
C GLU A 105 19.90 13.35 -7.80
#